data_AF-A0A444U902-F1
#
_entry.id   AF-A0A444U902-F1
#
_cell.length_a   1.000
_cell.length_b   1.000
_cell.length_c   1.000
_cell.angle_alpha   90.00
_cell.angle_beta   90.00
_cell.angle_gamma   90.00
#
_symmetry.space_group_name_H-M   'P 1'
#
loop_
_entity.id
_entity.type
_entity.pdbx_description
1 polymer ?
#
loop_
_entity_poly.entity_id
_entity_poly.type
_entity_poly.pdbx_seq_one_letter_code
_entity_poly.pdbx_strand_id
1 'polypeptide(L)'
;MVFLLYVSVYYLSNKKETRYETKHCTVGIDCAGSAPYSSIQYSLSVYQVLGGASGLFASHGFQQLQQQQRALSLHEYMSIGLLKESGISVPKGMVASSAEEAYSVAKEIGSKDLVVKAQVLAGGRGKGTFEGGLKGGVKIVFSPEEARDVSSKMIGKKLFTKQTGEKGRICNQVFICERRYPRREYYFAITMERSYQGPVLIGSSQGGVNIEDVAAENPEAIVKEPIDIVEGIKMEQAVKVAQKMGFPPNLINEAAENMIKLYNLFLKYDASMLEINPMVEDSSGSVMCMDAKLNFDSNAEYRQKKIFELRDWSQEDERDRQAAKSDLNYIGLDGDIGCLGINSV
;
A
#
# COMPACT_ATOMS: atom_id res chain seq x y z
N MET A 1 33.65 6.51 -20.10
CA MET A 1 32.86 7.61 -20.67
C MET A 1 32.06 8.21 -19.51
N VAL A 2 32.53 9.34 -18.97
CA VAL A 2 31.93 9.99 -17.79
C VAL A 2 30.76 10.84 -18.30
N PHE A 3 29.54 10.47 -17.93
CA PHE A 3 28.39 11.35 -18.14
C PHE A 3 28.47 12.46 -17.08
N LEU A 4 28.78 13.69 -17.52
CA LEU A 4 28.58 14.89 -16.70
C LEU A 4 27.06 15.13 -16.60
N LEU A 5 26.51 15.00 -15.41
CA LEU A 5 25.16 15.46 -15.10
C LEU A 5 25.16 17.00 -15.11
N TYR A 6 24.49 17.62 -16.08
CA TYR A 6 24.23 19.06 -16.06
C TYR A 6 22.97 19.33 -15.24
N VAL A 7 23.13 19.81 -14.01
CA VAL A 7 22.01 20.34 -13.21
C VAL A 7 21.99 21.85 -13.39
N SER A 8 21.07 22.34 -14.22
CA SER A 8 20.77 23.78 -14.30
C SER A 8 19.76 24.14 -13.19
N VAL A 9 20.24 24.80 -12.13
CA VAL A 9 19.39 25.32 -11.06
C VAL A 9 18.90 26.71 -11.46
N TYR A 10 17.59 26.86 -11.66
CA TYR A 10 16.97 28.17 -11.93
C TYR A 10 16.44 28.77 -10.62
N TYR A 11 16.95 29.95 -10.25
CA TYR A 11 16.41 30.75 -9.14
C TYR A 11 15.31 31.66 -9.66
N LEU A 12 14.09 31.49 -9.14
CA LEU A 12 13.01 32.47 -9.31
C LEU A 12 12.92 33.32 -8.04
N SER A 13 13.48 34.53 -8.09
CA SER A 13 13.33 35.53 -7.02
C SER A 13 12.15 36.46 -7.36
N ASN A 14 11.24 36.64 -6.41
CA ASN A 14 9.97 37.33 -6.58
C ASN A 14 10.11 38.87 -6.54
N LYS A 15 11.09 39.44 -7.24
CA LYS A 15 11.26 40.90 -7.40
C LYS A 15 11.31 41.26 -8.88
N LYS A 16 10.55 42.30 -9.25
CA LYS A 16 10.47 42.90 -10.59
C LYS A 16 11.86 43.32 -11.08
N GLU A 17 12.56 42.43 -11.79
CA GLU A 17 13.57 42.71 -12.83
C GLU A 17 14.20 41.38 -13.27
N THR A 18 13.94 40.97 -14.51
CA THR A 18 14.55 39.78 -15.12
C THR A 18 16.01 40.08 -15.50
N ARG A 19 16.96 39.55 -14.73
CA ARG A 19 18.32 39.24 -15.19
C ARG A 19 18.59 37.76 -14.94
N TYR A 20 18.90 37.04 -16.02
CA TYR A 20 19.43 35.68 -15.95
C TYR A 20 20.94 35.78 -15.70
N GLU A 21 21.40 35.41 -14.50
CA GLU A 21 22.82 35.17 -14.22
C GLU A 21 23.06 33.67 -14.05
N THR A 22 23.86 33.09 -14.93
CA THR A 22 24.44 31.76 -14.75
C THR A 22 25.58 31.89 -13.74
N LYS A 23 25.39 31.39 -12.51
CA LYS A 23 26.48 31.27 -11.53
C LYS A 23 26.81 29.81 -11.30
N HIS A 24 28.05 29.45 -11.59
CA HIS A 24 28.64 28.17 -11.18
C HIS A 24 28.99 28.28 -9.69
N CYS A 25 28.35 27.48 -8.86
CA CYS A 25 28.62 27.46 -7.42
C CYS A 25 28.83 26.02 -6.95
N THR A 26 30.03 25.74 -6.45
CA THR A 26 30.34 24.52 -5.69
C THR A 26 29.92 24.80 -4.26
N VAL A 27 28.73 24.33 -3.85
CA VAL A 27 28.27 24.49 -2.46
C VAL A 27 28.62 23.22 -1.70
N GLY A 28 29.63 23.30 -0.84
CA GLY A 28 29.82 22.36 0.26
C GLY A 28 28.79 22.69 1.35
N ILE A 29 27.94 21.73 1.67
CA ILE A 29 26.96 21.86 2.76
C ILE A 29 27.60 21.25 4.01
N ASP A 30 27.92 22.12 4.97
CA ASP A 30 28.32 21.74 6.33
C ASP A 30 27.06 21.85 7.21
N CYS A 31 26.52 20.71 7.65
CA CYS A 31 25.31 20.65 8.48
C CYS A 31 25.67 20.22 9.91
N ALA A 32 26.05 21.17 10.75
CA ALA A 32 25.98 21.04 12.20
C ALA A 32 24.69 21.72 12.70
N GLY A 33 23.66 20.93 12.97
CA GLY A 33 22.38 21.43 13.47
C GLY A 33 21.36 20.32 13.64
N SER A 34 21.27 19.77 14.85
CA SER A 34 20.33 18.73 15.25
C SER A 34 18.92 19.28 15.49
N ALA A 35 17.97 18.91 14.65
CA ALA A 35 16.53 18.94 14.94
C ALA A 35 15.88 17.66 14.37
N PRO A 36 14.91 17.04 15.06
CA PRO A 36 14.37 15.75 14.64
C PRO A 36 13.39 15.96 13.47
N TYR A 37 13.72 15.41 12.30
CA TYR A 37 12.87 15.43 11.12
C TYR A 37 11.83 14.30 11.18
N SER A 38 10.54 14.65 11.09
CA SER A 38 9.45 13.71 10.87
C SER A 38 9.40 13.33 9.39
N SER A 39 9.87 12.12 9.05
CA SER A 39 9.76 11.57 7.70
C SER A 39 8.30 11.23 7.36
N ILE A 40 7.78 11.83 6.30
CA ILE A 40 6.46 11.49 5.74
C ILE A 40 6.56 10.10 5.08
N GLN A 41 6.11 9.06 5.76
CA GLN A 41 6.04 7.69 5.24
C GLN A 41 4.77 7.49 4.39
N TYR A 42 4.89 7.60 3.07
CA TYR A 42 3.87 7.07 2.15
C TYR A 42 4.28 5.68 1.64
N SER A 43 3.36 4.71 1.77
CA SER A 43 3.31 3.36 1.17
C SER A 43 4.55 2.43 1.19
N LEU A 44 5.52 2.63 2.09
CA LEU A 44 6.75 1.83 2.19
C LEU A 44 6.67 0.55 3.08
N SER A 45 5.49 0.11 3.51
CA SER A 45 5.33 -0.92 4.56
C SER A 45 6.14 -2.20 4.31
N VAL A 46 5.90 -2.85 3.18
CA VAL A 46 6.55 -4.13 2.84
C VAL A 46 8.03 -3.94 2.47
N TYR A 47 8.35 -2.82 1.81
CA TYR A 47 9.71 -2.52 1.37
C TYR A 47 10.68 -2.31 2.54
N GLN A 48 10.21 -1.79 3.68
CA GLN A 48 11.03 -1.61 4.88
C GLN A 48 11.42 -2.94 5.54
N VAL A 49 10.55 -3.95 5.46
CA VAL A 49 10.82 -5.30 5.98
C VAL A 49 11.98 -5.99 5.25
N LEU A 50 12.25 -5.58 4.01
CA LEU A 50 13.29 -6.17 3.16
C LEU A 50 14.70 -5.60 3.40
N GLY A 51 14.81 -4.43 4.03
CA GLY A 51 16.10 -3.78 4.31
C GLY A 51 16.85 -4.41 5.49
N GLY A 52 17.75 -5.36 5.21
CA GLY A 52 18.60 -5.97 6.24
C GLY A 52 19.88 -6.59 5.68
N ALA A 53 20.94 -5.79 5.58
CA ALA A 53 22.32 -6.28 5.57
C ALA A 53 23.21 -5.25 6.28
N SER A 54 23.47 -5.50 7.56
CA SER A 54 24.46 -4.79 8.37
C SER A 54 25.86 -5.17 7.88
N GLY A 55 26.32 -4.56 6.79
CA GLY A 55 27.69 -4.66 6.30
C GLY A 55 28.52 -3.48 6.81
N LEU A 56 29.56 -3.77 7.58
CA LEU A 56 30.54 -2.85 8.17
C LEU A 56 31.41 -2.11 7.13
N PHE A 57 30.86 -1.48 6.08
CA PHE A 57 31.58 -0.53 5.21
C PHE A 57 30.58 0.41 4.50
N ALA A 58 30.13 1.46 5.18
CA ALA A 58 29.37 2.56 4.55
C ALA A 58 29.75 3.91 5.18
N SER A 59 31.01 4.29 5.03
CA SER A 59 31.45 5.68 5.24
C SER A 59 31.42 6.41 3.89
N HIS A 60 30.73 7.55 3.87
CA HIS A 60 30.50 8.53 2.79
C HIS A 60 29.12 8.44 2.13
N GLY A 61 28.28 9.39 2.55
CA GLY A 61 26.89 9.54 2.15
C GLY A 61 26.74 9.88 0.68
N PHE A 62 26.23 8.90 -0.06
CA PHE A 62 25.27 9.14 -1.12
C PHE A 62 23.97 8.47 -0.66
N GLN A 63 23.06 9.24 -0.05
CA GLN A 63 21.67 8.82 -0.01
C GLN A 63 21.21 8.78 -1.47
N GLN A 64 21.06 7.57 -2.01
CA GLN A 64 20.34 7.38 -3.27
C GLN A 64 18.99 8.07 -3.08
N LEU A 65 18.76 9.14 -3.85
CA LEU A 65 17.42 9.65 -4.12
C LEU A 65 16.66 8.47 -4.72
N GLN A 66 15.97 7.69 -3.87
CA GLN A 66 15.00 6.71 -4.34
C GLN A 66 13.95 7.52 -5.09
N GLN A 67 14.04 7.49 -6.42
CA GLN A 67 13.02 8.04 -7.29
C GLN A 67 11.71 7.38 -6.87
N GLN A 68 10.84 8.14 -6.21
CA GLN A 68 9.55 7.67 -5.74
C GLN A 68 8.71 7.40 -7.00
N GLN A 69 8.76 6.16 -7.49
CA GLN A 69 7.88 5.73 -8.55
C GLN A 69 6.46 5.75 -7.99
N ARG A 70 5.61 6.59 -8.58
CA ARG A 70 4.21 6.75 -8.20
C ARG A 70 3.45 5.49 -8.58
N ALA A 71 3.54 4.44 -7.78
CA ALA A 71 2.78 3.22 -8.00
C ALA A 71 1.29 3.51 -7.79
N LEU A 72 0.47 3.17 -8.78
CA LEU A 72 -0.99 3.22 -8.62
C LEU A 72 -1.39 2.29 -7.47
N SER A 73 -2.24 2.75 -6.57
CA SER A 73 -2.83 1.94 -5.50
C SER A 73 -4.34 1.84 -5.72
N LEU A 74 -4.91 0.65 -5.52
CA LEU A 74 -6.36 0.44 -5.60
C LEU A 74 -6.99 0.34 -4.21
N HIS A 75 -8.27 0.71 -4.12
CA HIS A 75 -9.07 0.50 -2.93
C HIS A 75 -9.22 -1.00 -2.65
N GLU A 76 -9.48 -1.34 -1.39
CA GLU A 76 -9.62 -2.73 -0.94
C GLU A 76 -10.71 -3.46 -1.74
N TYR A 77 -11.88 -2.86 -1.93
CA TYR A 77 -12.97 -3.55 -2.64
C TYR A 77 -12.62 -3.91 -4.09
N MET A 78 -11.82 -3.07 -4.77
CA MET A 78 -11.35 -3.33 -6.13
C MET A 78 -10.32 -4.45 -6.13
N SER A 79 -9.39 -4.40 -5.17
CA SER A 79 -8.37 -5.42 -4.96
C SER A 79 -9.01 -6.79 -4.67
N ILE A 80 -9.98 -6.84 -3.78
CA ILE A 80 -10.80 -8.03 -3.47
C ILE A 80 -11.55 -8.53 -4.71
N GLY A 81 -12.02 -7.62 -5.58
CA GLY A 81 -12.60 -7.96 -6.88
C GLY A 81 -11.63 -8.76 -7.77
N LEU A 82 -10.39 -8.26 -7.92
CA LEU A 82 -9.34 -8.94 -8.71
C LEU A 82 -8.98 -10.32 -8.14
N LEU A 83 -8.94 -10.44 -6.81
CA LEU A 83 -8.72 -11.71 -6.11
C LEU A 83 -9.85 -12.70 -6.42
N LYS A 84 -11.10 -12.26 -6.31
CA LYS A 84 -12.29 -13.08 -6.58
C LYS A 84 -12.31 -13.57 -8.03
N GLU A 85 -12.00 -12.70 -8.99
CA GLU A 85 -11.88 -13.07 -10.42
C GLU A 85 -10.79 -14.13 -10.66
N SER A 86 -9.77 -14.17 -9.81
CA SER A 86 -8.67 -15.14 -9.87
C SER A 86 -8.96 -16.42 -9.07
N GLY A 87 -10.20 -16.62 -8.61
CA GLY A 87 -10.61 -17.82 -7.87
C GLY A 87 -10.01 -17.93 -6.48
N ILE A 88 -9.69 -16.79 -5.84
CA ILE A 88 -9.22 -16.71 -4.46
C ILE A 88 -10.42 -16.45 -3.55
N SER A 89 -10.48 -17.20 -2.45
CA SER A 89 -11.56 -17.07 -1.46
C SER A 89 -11.45 -15.73 -0.72
N VAL A 90 -12.53 -14.96 -0.72
CA VAL A 90 -12.66 -13.64 -0.08
C VAL A 90 -14.06 -13.51 0.54
N PRO A 91 -14.24 -12.66 1.57
CA PRO A 91 -15.57 -12.39 2.13
C PRO A 91 -16.53 -11.83 1.08
N LYS A 92 -17.81 -12.22 1.16
CA LYS A 92 -18.86 -11.54 0.40
C LYS A 92 -18.95 -10.08 0.87
N GLY A 93 -18.88 -9.14 -0.05
CA GLY A 93 -19.07 -7.73 0.25
C GLY A 93 -19.34 -6.89 -0.99
N MET A 94 -19.84 -5.68 -0.75
CA MET A 94 -20.19 -4.69 -1.77
C MET A 94 -19.84 -3.28 -1.29
N VAL A 95 -19.58 -2.38 -2.23
CA VAL A 95 -19.24 -0.98 -1.96
C VAL A 95 -20.51 -0.15 -1.86
N ALA A 96 -20.48 0.90 -1.04
CA ALA A 96 -21.51 1.92 -0.97
C ALA A 96 -20.88 3.33 -0.94
N SER A 97 -21.50 4.26 -1.67
CA SER A 97 -21.07 5.65 -1.82
C SER A 97 -21.99 6.63 -1.10
N SER A 98 -23.04 6.14 -0.44
CA SER A 98 -23.93 6.92 0.43
C SER A 98 -24.43 6.08 1.60
N ALA A 99 -24.98 6.73 2.63
CA ALA A 99 -25.56 6.04 3.77
C ALA A 99 -26.76 5.15 3.37
N GLU A 100 -27.61 5.61 2.45
CA GLU A 100 -28.77 4.85 1.96
C GLU A 100 -28.36 3.67 1.07
N GLU A 101 -27.30 3.83 0.29
CA GLU A 101 -26.71 2.71 -0.44
C GLU A 101 -26.11 1.69 0.54
N ALA A 102 -25.46 2.15 1.61
CA ALA A 102 -24.94 1.28 2.66
C ALA A 102 -26.03 0.46 3.34
N TYR A 103 -27.20 1.07 3.59
CA TYR A 103 -28.39 0.39 4.08
C TYR A 103 -28.86 -0.71 3.11
N SER A 104 -28.95 -0.37 1.83
CA SER A 104 -29.43 -1.27 0.77
C SER A 104 -28.48 -2.45 0.58
N VAL A 105 -27.17 -2.19 0.53
CA VAL A 105 -26.12 -3.21 0.45
C VAL A 105 -26.16 -4.13 1.66
N ALA A 106 -26.30 -3.60 2.88
CA ALA A 106 -26.38 -4.43 4.08
C ALA A 106 -27.59 -5.38 4.04
N LYS A 107 -28.74 -4.92 3.52
CA LYS A 107 -29.91 -5.78 3.27
C LYS A 107 -29.64 -6.85 2.22
N GLU A 108 -28.97 -6.51 1.13
CA GLU A 108 -28.68 -7.44 0.04
C GLU A 108 -27.66 -8.53 0.45
N ILE A 109 -26.69 -8.18 1.30
CA ILE A 109 -25.79 -9.19 1.87
C ILE A 109 -26.59 -10.21 2.69
N GLY A 110 -27.64 -9.76 3.38
CA GLY A 110 -28.60 -10.62 4.09
C GLY A 110 -28.10 -11.15 5.42
N SER A 111 -27.00 -10.59 5.96
CA SER A 111 -26.44 -10.93 7.26
C SER A 111 -26.68 -9.82 8.27
N LYS A 112 -26.93 -10.22 9.52
CA LYS A 112 -26.95 -9.30 10.69
C LYS A 112 -25.58 -9.15 11.34
N ASP A 113 -24.53 -9.67 10.71
CA ASP A 113 -23.18 -9.60 11.24
C ASP A 113 -22.25 -9.18 10.11
N LEU A 114 -21.97 -7.88 10.07
CA LEU A 114 -21.33 -7.19 8.98
C LEU A 114 -20.15 -6.37 9.48
N VAL A 115 -19.25 -6.05 8.57
CA VAL A 115 -18.15 -5.12 8.79
C VAL A 115 -18.23 -4.00 7.75
N VAL A 116 -18.29 -2.76 8.23
CA VAL A 116 -18.15 -1.53 7.42
C VAL A 116 -16.69 -1.10 7.46
N LYS A 117 -16.05 -1.05 6.29
CA LYS A 117 -14.64 -0.67 6.11
C LYS A 117 -14.52 0.58 5.26
N ALA A 118 -13.94 1.63 5.82
CA ALA A 118 -13.62 2.87 5.11
C ALA A 118 -12.71 2.59 3.90
N GLN A 119 -13.09 3.08 2.71
CA GLN A 119 -12.27 2.97 1.50
C GLN A 119 -11.41 4.22 1.38
N VAL A 120 -10.16 4.07 1.82
CA VAL A 120 -9.12 5.09 1.86
C VAL A 120 -7.80 4.41 1.51
N LEU A 121 -6.99 5.03 0.65
CA LEU A 121 -5.67 4.50 0.24
C LEU A 121 -4.60 4.77 1.32
N ALA A 122 -4.81 4.23 2.51
CA ALA A 122 -3.87 4.23 3.62
C ALA A 122 -4.07 3.00 4.50
N GLY A 123 -2.99 2.49 5.07
CA GLY A 123 -3.02 1.45 6.10
C GLY A 123 -3.42 2.00 7.47
N GLY A 124 -3.62 1.10 8.44
CA GLY A 124 -3.93 1.48 9.82
C GLY A 124 -5.33 2.04 10.05
N ARG A 125 -6.26 1.83 9.10
CA ARG A 125 -7.64 2.33 9.13
C ARG A 125 -8.35 1.99 10.44
N GLY A 126 -8.20 0.78 10.96
CA GLY A 126 -8.83 0.34 12.20
C GLY A 126 -8.47 1.18 13.44
N LYS A 127 -7.26 1.76 13.48
CA LYS A 127 -6.79 2.65 14.56
C LYS A 127 -6.96 4.14 14.23
N GLY A 128 -7.42 4.48 13.03
CA GLY A 128 -7.60 5.86 12.59
C GLY A 128 -8.74 6.59 13.32
N THR A 129 -8.85 7.90 13.12
CA THR A 129 -9.95 8.72 13.63
C THR A 129 -10.49 9.57 12.50
N PHE A 130 -11.82 9.63 12.35
CA PHE A 130 -12.46 10.51 11.39
C PHE A 130 -12.58 11.94 11.90
N GLU A 131 -12.62 12.86 10.97
CA GLU A 131 -13.20 14.18 11.17
C GLU A 131 -14.62 14.05 11.78
N GLY A 132 -14.87 14.77 12.86
CA GLY A 132 -16.09 14.61 13.66
C GLY A 132 -16.02 13.53 14.75
N GLY A 133 -14.85 12.91 14.98
CA GLY A 133 -14.54 12.17 16.21
C GLY A 133 -14.87 10.68 16.22
N LEU A 134 -15.40 10.11 15.12
CA LEU A 134 -15.60 8.66 15.04
C LEU A 134 -14.23 7.95 15.03
N LYS A 135 -13.97 7.12 16.04
CA LYS A 135 -12.74 6.32 16.13
C LYS A 135 -12.87 5.03 15.33
N GLY A 136 -11.90 4.73 14.48
CA GLY A 136 -11.75 3.51 13.71
C GLY A 136 -12.47 3.52 12.37
N GLY A 137 -11.74 3.20 11.30
CA GLY A 137 -12.22 3.00 9.92
C GLY A 137 -12.72 1.60 9.61
N VAL A 138 -12.76 0.70 10.60
CA VAL A 138 -13.31 -0.65 10.47
C VAL A 138 -14.28 -0.86 11.62
N LYS A 139 -15.56 -1.12 11.31
CA LYS A 139 -16.64 -1.19 12.28
C LYS A 139 -17.50 -2.42 12.07
N ILE A 140 -17.69 -3.19 13.13
CA ILE A 140 -18.68 -4.25 13.17
C ILE A 140 -20.05 -3.60 13.37
N VAL A 141 -21.05 -4.06 12.62
CA VAL A 141 -22.44 -3.61 12.72
C VAL A 141 -23.39 -4.80 12.66
N PHE A 142 -24.51 -4.68 13.38
CA PHE A 142 -25.44 -5.79 13.58
C PHE A 142 -26.79 -5.63 12.86
N SER A 143 -26.94 -4.58 12.07
CA SER A 143 -28.15 -4.30 11.28
C SER A 143 -27.86 -3.40 10.09
N PRO A 144 -28.74 -3.39 9.06
CA PRO A 144 -28.68 -2.40 7.99
C PRO A 144 -28.77 -0.95 8.50
N GLU A 145 -29.57 -0.71 9.54
CA GLU A 145 -29.71 0.60 10.19
C GLU A 145 -28.38 1.07 10.79
N GLU A 146 -27.67 0.18 11.51
CA GLU A 146 -26.34 0.49 12.03
C GLU A 146 -25.32 0.70 10.91
N ALA A 147 -25.39 -0.08 9.83
CA ALA A 147 -24.53 0.10 8.66
C ALA A 147 -24.70 1.49 8.05
N ARG A 148 -25.96 1.95 7.89
CA ARG A 148 -26.28 3.32 7.44
C ARG A 148 -25.70 4.37 8.38
N ASP A 149 -25.98 4.24 9.68
CA ASP A 149 -25.62 5.24 10.68
C ASP A 149 -24.10 5.37 10.83
N VAL A 150 -23.36 4.25 10.78
CA VAL A 150 -21.89 4.24 10.78
C VAL A 150 -21.37 4.85 9.47
N SER A 151 -21.91 4.46 8.32
CA SER A 151 -21.45 4.95 7.01
C SER A 151 -21.67 6.45 6.86
N SER A 152 -22.76 7.01 7.39
CA SER A 152 -23.02 8.46 7.41
C SER A 152 -21.95 9.26 8.16
N LYS A 153 -21.25 8.62 9.09
CA LYS A 153 -20.17 9.22 9.88
C LYS A 153 -18.80 9.06 9.22
N MET A 154 -18.68 8.22 8.19
CA MET A 154 -17.46 7.96 7.44
C MET A 154 -17.44 8.69 6.09
N ILE A 155 -18.50 8.54 5.30
CA ILE A 155 -18.59 9.03 3.92
C ILE A 155 -18.58 10.56 3.92
N GLY A 156 -17.74 11.13 3.05
CA GLY A 156 -17.54 12.58 2.92
C GLY A 156 -16.67 13.19 4.02
N LYS A 157 -16.04 12.38 4.88
CA LYS A 157 -15.17 12.85 5.97
C LYS A 157 -13.75 12.36 5.81
N LYS A 158 -12.79 13.13 6.32
CA LYS A 158 -11.39 12.70 6.33
C LYS A 158 -11.14 11.66 7.42
N LEU A 159 -10.42 10.59 7.07
CA LEU A 159 -9.85 9.64 8.01
C LEU A 159 -8.37 9.98 8.24
N PHE A 160 -8.01 10.17 9.49
CA PHE A 160 -6.63 10.40 9.94
C PHE A 160 -6.05 9.10 10.49
N THR A 161 -4.90 8.68 9.97
CA THR A 161 -4.16 7.48 10.38
C THR A 161 -2.70 7.84 10.64
N LYS A 162 -1.92 6.91 11.23
CA LYS A 162 -0.46 7.06 11.36
C LYS A 162 0.22 7.34 10.01
N GLN A 163 -0.30 6.77 8.92
CA GLN A 163 0.29 6.91 7.57
C GLN A 163 -0.13 8.19 6.85
N THR A 164 -1.27 8.79 7.20
CA THR A 164 -1.75 10.03 6.53
C THR A 164 -1.41 11.30 7.30
N GLY A 165 -1.05 11.17 8.58
CA GLY A 165 -0.85 12.30 9.48
C GLY A 165 -2.07 13.22 9.53
N GLU A 166 -1.81 14.51 9.75
CA GLU A 166 -2.82 15.56 9.88
C GLU A 166 -3.54 15.89 8.56
N LYS A 167 -2.95 15.55 7.40
CA LYS A 167 -3.61 15.78 6.11
C LYS A 167 -4.88 14.95 5.96
N GLY A 168 -4.86 13.74 6.54
CA GLY A 168 -5.92 12.75 6.40
C GLY A 168 -6.15 12.35 4.93
N ARG A 169 -7.13 11.48 4.71
CA ARG A 169 -7.63 11.15 3.37
C ARG A 169 -9.14 11.09 3.39
N ILE A 170 -9.77 11.63 2.36
CA ILE A 170 -11.24 11.66 2.25
C ILE A 170 -11.76 10.23 2.06
N CYS A 171 -12.78 9.84 2.82
CA CYS A 171 -13.48 8.58 2.64
C CYS A 171 -14.74 8.84 1.80
N ASN A 172 -14.70 8.55 0.51
CA ASN A 172 -15.88 8.74 -0.37
C ASN A 172 -16.79 7.52 -0.43
N GLN A 173 -16.26 6.35 -0.05
CA GLN A 173 -16.97 5.08 -0.13
C GLN A 173 -16.65 4.21 1.08
N VAL A 174 -17.55 3.28 1.39
CA VAL A 174 -17.32 2.22 2.36
C VAL A 174 -17.51 0.87 1.71
N PHE A 175 -16.77 -0.13 2.15
CA PHE A 175 -16.94 -1.52 1.75
C PHE A 175 -17.65 -2.26 2.89
N ILE A 176 -18.81 -2.83 2.59
CA ILE A 176 -19.62 -3.58 3.54
C ILE A 176 -19.45 -5.04 3.21
N CYS A 177 -18.98 -5.83 4.16
CA CYS A 177 -18.74 -7.25 3.98
C CYS A 177 -19.34 -8.07 5.10
N GLU A 178 -19.61 -9.34 4.84
CA GLU A 178 -19.94 -10.30 5.88
C GLU A 178 -18.79 -10.40 6.88
N ARG A 179 -19.12 -10.47 8.17
CA ARG A 179 -18.10 -10.75 9.17
C ARG A 179 -17.73 -12.23 9.11
N ARG A 180 -16.43 -12.51 9.10
CA ARG A 180 -15.87 -13.86 9.29
C ARG A 180 -15.20 -13.98 10.65
N TYR A 181 -15.02 -15.21 11.08
CA TYR A 181 -14.48 -15.56 12.39
C TYR A 181 -13.18 -16.35 12.20
N PRO A 182 -12.05 -15.66 12.01
CA PRO A 182 -10.78 -16.33 11.83
C PRO A 182 -10.34 -17.03 13.12
N ARG A 183 -9.84 -18.27 12.99
CA ARG A 183 -9.14 -18.98 14.08
C ARG A 183 -7.71 -18.49 14.24
N ARG A 184 -7.08 -18.14 13.11
CA ARG A 184 -5.72 -17.61 13.03
C ARG A 184 -5.63 -16.60 11.90
N GLU A 185 -4.83 -15.57 12.11
CA GLU A 185 -4.56 -14.51 11.15
C GLU A 185 -3.08 -14.52 10.79
N TYR A 186 -2.79 -14.53 9.50
CA TYR A 186 -1.45 -14.54 8.93
C TYR A 186 -1.26 -13.30 8.06
N TYR A 187 0.00 -12.90 7.91
CA TYR A 187 0.39 -11.86 6.96
C TYR A 187 1.02 -12.51 5.74
N PHE A 188 0.63 -12.09 4.53
CA PHE A 188 1.27 -12.53 3.29
C PHE A 188 1.41 -11.37 2.31
N ALA A 189 2.57 -11.26 1.66
CA ALA A 189 2.80 -10.28 0.62
C ALA A 189 3.73 -10.81 -0.49
N ILE A 190 3.64 -10.18 -1.65
CA ILE A 190 4.54 -10.38 -2.79
C ILE A 190 5.01 -8.99 -3.22
N THR A 191 6.31 -8.83 -3.41
CA THR A 191 6.88 -7.57 -3.90
C THR A 191 8.08 -7.87 -4.79
N MET A 192 8.37 -6.95 -5.72
CA MET A 192 9.66 -6.96 -6.42
C MET A 192 10.74 -6.50 -5.46
N GLU A 193 11.80 -7.29 -5.30
CA GLU A 193 12.90 -6.94 -4.41
C GLU A 193 14.24 -6.90 -5.14
N ARG A 194 14.94 -5.78 -4.97
CA ARG A 194 16.18 -5.49 -5.71
C ARG A 194 17.34 -6.39 -5.29
N SER A 195 17.44 -6.72 -4.00
CA SER A 195 18.52 -7.60 -3.51
C SER A 195 18.44 -9.01 -4.10
N TYR A 196 17.24 -9.49 -4.44
CA TYR A 196 17.02 -10.78 -5.10
C TYR A 196 16.82 -10.67 -6.62
N GLN A 197 16.78 -9.44 -7.15
CA GLN A 197 16.54 -9.16 -8.56
C GLN A 197 15.25 -9.80 -9.11
N GLY A 198 14.22 -9.91 -8.28
CA GLY A 198 12.99 -10.62 -8.64
C GLY A 198 11.90 -10.56 -7.57
N PRO A 199 10.77 -11.27 -7.79
CA PRO A 199 9.69 -11.36 -6.82
C PRO A 199 10.12 -12.10 -5.55
N VAL A 200 9.64 -11.66 -4.40
CA VAL A 200 9.83 -12.32 -3.11
C VAL A 200 8.48 -12.50 -2.42
N LEU A 201 8.20 -13.71 -1.97
CA LEU A 201 7.10 -13.98 -1.05
C LEU A 201 7.54 -13.60 0.37
N ILE A 202 6.70 -12.87 1.08
CA ILE A 202 6.92 -12.46 2.46
C ILE A 202 5.73 -12.98 3.27
N GLY A 203 5.99 -13.77 4.30
CA GLY A 203 4.97 -14.37 5.15
C GLY A 203 5.26 -14.15 6.63
N SER A 204 4.23 -14.13 7.45
CA SER A 204 4.38 -14.17 8.92
C SER A 204 3.15 -14.82 9.57
N SER A 205 3.37 -15.49 10.71
CA SER A 205 2.30 -15.97 11.59
C SER A 205 1.59 -14.86 12.35
N GLN A 206 2.09 -13.62 12.27
CA GLN A 206 1.53 -12.43 12.93
C GLN A 206 0.73 -11.60 11.92
N GLY A 207 -0.48 -12.06 11.57
CA GLY A 207 -1.44 -11.30 10.77
C GLY A 207 -2.25 -10.30 11.58
N GLY A 208 -2.99 -9.41 10.90
CA GLY A 208 -3.91 -8.44 11.50
C GLY A 208 -3.21 -7.23 12.15
N VAL A 209 -1.88 -7.19 12.10
CA VAL A 209 -1.03 -6.15 12.69
C VAL A 209 -0.17 -5.47 11.62
N ASN A 210 0.50 -4.38 12.00
CA ASN A 210 1.44 -3.70 11.11
C ASN A 210 2.72 -4.54 10.97
N ILE A 211 3.11 -4.85 9.75
CA ILE A 211 4.24 -5.76 9.50
C ILE A 211 5.59 -5.10 9.77
N GLU A 212 5.70 -3.77 9.65
CA GLU A 212 6.92 -3.04 10.00
C GLU A 212 7.24 -3.17 11.49
N ASP A 213 6.22 -3.04 12.34
CA ASP A 213 6.35 -3.21 13.79
C ASP A 213 6.82 -4.66 14.10
N VAL A 214 6.22 -5.67 13.43
CA VAL A 214 6.64 -7.09 13.58
C VAL A 214 8.09 -7.29 13.13
N ALA A 215 8.50 -6.72 12.00
CA ALA A 215 9.86 -6.87 11.49
C ALA A 215 10.90 -6.18 12.38
N ALA A 216 10.54 -5.07 13.03
CA ALA A 216 11.40 -4.36 13.97
C ALA A 216 11.52 -5.09 15.31
N GLU A 217 10.42 -5.63 15.83
CA GLU A 217 10.38 -6.29 17.14
C GLU A 217 10.83 -7.76 17.08
N ASN A 218 10.44 -8.48 16.03
CA ASN A 218 10.71 -9.90 15.84
C ASN A 218 10.98 -10.24 14.35
N PRO A 219 12.18 -9.89 13.84
CA PRO A 219 12.54 -10.13 12.43
C PRO A 219 12.49 -11.61 12.03
N GLU A 220 12.70 -12.54 12.97
CA GLU A 220 12.65 -13.99 12.74
C GLU A 220 11.22 -14.50 12.46
N ALA A 221 10.20 -13.71 12.80
CA ALA A 221 8.82 -14.01 12.43
C ALA A 221 8.54 -13.78 10.93
N ILE A 222 9.47 -13.15 10.20
CA ILE A 222 9.33 -12.85 8.78
C ILE A 222 9.95 -13.96 7.94
N VAL A 223 9.10 -14.71 7.25
CA VAL A 223 9.50 -15.67 6.23
C VAL A 223 9.71 -14.93 4.91
N LYS A 224 10.86 -15.12 4.28
CA LYS A 224 11.15 -14.62 2.93
C LYS A 224 11.49 -15.79 2.01
N GLU A 225 10.84 -15.87 0.86
CA GLU A 225 11.12 -16.88 -0.17
C GLU A 225 11.23 -16.20 -1.54
N PRO A 226 12.45 -16.01 -2.06
CA PRO A 226 12.68 -15.49 -3.41
C PRO A 226 12.15 -16.44 -4.47
N ILE A 227 11.58 -15.89 -5.54
CA ILE A 227 11.03 -16.64 -6.67
C ILE A 227 11.80 -16.27 -7.94
N ASP A 228 12.24 -17.28 -8.68
CA ASP A 228 12.77 -17.07 -10.01
C ASP A 228 11.64 -16.62 -10.95
N ILE A 229 11.81 -15.48 -11.60
CA ILE A 229 10.75 -14.88 -12.43
C ILE A 229 10.52 -15.62 -13.75
N VAL A 230 11.51 -16.39 -14.22
CA VAL A 230 11.43 -17.17 -15.46
C VAL A 230 10.75 -18.51 -15.19
N GLU A 231 11.15 -19.21 -14.12
CA GLU A 231 10.54 -20.49 -13.73
C GLU A 231 9.16 -20.32 -13.08
N GLY A 232 8.96 -19.22 -12.35
CA GLY A 232 7.75 -18.95 -11.57
C GLY A 232 7.75 -19.66 -10.22
N ILE A 233 6.69 -19.40 -9.44
CA ILE A 233 6.48 -20.04 -8.13
C ILE A 233 6.24 -21.55 -8.28
N LYS A 234 6.94 -22.36 -7.49
CA LYS A 234 6.72 -23.81 -7.41
C LYS A 234 5.85 -24.17 -6.21
N MET A 235 5.11 -25.27 -6.32
CA MET A 235 4.24 -25.75 -5.24
C MET A 235 5.04 -26.04 -3.96
N GLU A 236 6.23 -26.62 -4.09
CA GLU A 236 7.09 -26.94 -2.95
C GLU A 236 7.53 -25.68 -2.19
N GLN A 237 7.79 -24.58 -2.91
CA GLN A 237 8.12 -23.28 -2.30
C GLN A 237 6.92 -22.70 -1.55
N ALA A 238 5.73 -22.73 -2.17
CA ALA A 238 4.50 -22.25 -1.55
C ALA A 238 4.14 -23.06 -0.29
N VAL A 239 4.28 -24.40 -0.34
CA VAL A 239 4.09 -25.30 0.80
C VAL A 239 5.07 -24.98 1.93
N LYS A 240 6.35 -24.77 1.61
CA LYS A 240 7.38 -24.39 2.59
C LYS A 240 7.05 -23.06 3.26
N VAL A 241 6.57 -22.06 2.52
CA VAL A 241 6.14 -20.77 3.09
C VAL A 241 4.94 -20.97 4.01
N ALA A 242 3.90 -21.68 3.57
CA ALA A 242 2.71 -21.96 4.38
C ALA A 242 3.05 -22.71 5.69
N GLN A 243 3.96 -23.69 5.63
CA GLN A 243 4.48 -24.39 6.81
C GLN A 243 5.18 -23.45 7.79
N LYS A 244 6.10 -22.61 7.29
CA LYS A 244 6.84 -21.65 8.12
C LYS A 244 5.94 -20.57 8.71
N MET A 245 4.87 -20.20 8.01
CA MET A 245 3.84 -19.29 8.54
C MET A 245 2.97 -19.95 9.62
N GLY A 246 3.04 -21.27 9.79
CA GLY A 246 2.34 -22.00 10.86
C GLY A 246 0.91 -22.44 10.51
N PHE A 247 0.58 -22.54 9.22
CA PHE A 247 -0.69 -23.15 8.81
C PHE A 247 -0.78 -24.60 9.30
N PRO A 248 -1.96 -25.06 9.79
CA PRO A 248 -2.13 -26.42 10.25
C PRO A 248 -2.00 -27.42 9.07
N PRO A 249 -1.56 -28.68 9.31
CA PRO A 249 -1.24 -29.63 8.25
C PRO A 249 -2.32 -29.83 7.18
N ASN A 250 -3.59 -29.79 7.58
CA ASN A 250 -4.73 -29.96 6.69
C ASN A 250 -5.02 -28.74 5.79
N LEU A 251 -4.43 -27.57 6.08
CA LEU A 251 -4.62 -26.32 5.30
C LEU A 251 -3.38 -25.87 4.53
N ILE A 252 -2.23 -26.54 4.71
CA ILE A 252 -0.98 -26.17 4.04
C ILE A 252 -1.14 -26.11 2.52
N ASN A 253 -1.76 -27.14 1.92
CA ASN A 253 -1.94 -27.20 0.47
C ASN A 253 -2.88 -26.10 -0.03
N GLU A 254 -3.98 -25.83 0.67
CA GLU A 254 -4.92 -24.77 0.31
C GLU A 254 -4.28 -23.38 0.41
N ALA A 255 -3.49 -23.14 1.46
CA ALA A 255 -2.72 -21.91 1.61
C ALA A 255 -1.70 -21.76 0.46
N ALA A 256 -0.97 -22.84 0.13
CA ALA A 256 0.00 -22.85 -0.95
C ALA A 256 -0.65 -22.59 -2.32
N GLU A 257 -1.81 -23.21 -2.61
CA GLU A 257 -2.59 -22.95 -3.82
C GLU A 257 -3.03 -21.49 -3.92
N ASN A 258 -3.48 -20.89 -2.81
CA ASN A 258 -3.81 -19.46 -2.77
C ASN A 258 -2.58 -18.58 -3.02
N MET A 259 -1.41 -18.91 -2.45
CA MET A 259 -0.16 -18.18 -2.70
C MET A 259 0.25 -18.22 -4.17
N ILE A 260 0.09 -19.37 -4.85
CA ILE A 260 0.35 -19.50 -6.29
C ILE A 260 -0.63 -18.63 -7.09
N LYS A 261 -1.93 -18.65 -6.76
CA LYS A 261 -2.92 -17.78 -7.42
C LYS A 261 -2.59 -16.29 -7.23
N LEU A 262 -2.17 -15.90 -6.03
CA LEU A 262 -1.76 -14.52 -5.71
C LEU A 262 -0.50 -14.12 -6.50
N TYR A 263 0.47 -15.01 -6.66
CA TYR A 263 1.64 -14.78 -7.50
C TYR A 263 1.27 -14.61 -8.98
N ASN A 264 0.38 -15.47 -9.50
CA ASN A 264 -0.11 -15.35 -10.86
C ASN A 264 -0.88 -14.04 -11.09
N LEU A 265 -1.68 -13.61 -10.10
CA LEU A 265 -2.36 -12.31 -10.12
C LEU A 265 -1.34 -11.16 -10.13
N PHE A 266 -0.33 -11.21 -9.26
CA PHE A 266 0.74 -10.24 -9.17
C PHE A 266 1.44 -10.02 -10.52
N LEU A 267 1.79 -11.10 -11.22
CA LEU A 267 2.37 -11.02 -12.57
C LEU A 267 1.37 -10.53 -13.62
N LYS A 268 0.14 -11.09 -13.63
CA LYS A 268 -0.89 -10.79 -14.64
C LYS A 268 -1.21 -9.30 -14.75
N TYR A 269 -1.26 -8.61 -13.62
CA TYR A 269 -1.65 -7.21 -13.55
C TYR A 269 -0.47 -6.24 -13.42
N ASP A 270 0.78 -6.71 -13.56
CA ASP A 270 1.99 -5.89 -13.35
C ASP A 270 1.97 -5.20 -11.97
N ALA A 271 1.61 -5.95 -10.93
CA ALA A 271 1.66 -5.43 -9.57
C ALA A 271 3.12 -5.24 -9.15
N SER A 272 3.41 -4.10 -8.50
CA SER A 272 4.70 -3.87 -7.83
C SER A 272 4.66 -4.41 -6.40
N MET A 273 3.47 -4.47 -5.80
CA MET A 273 3.24 -5.04 -4.48
C MET A 273 1.83 -5.62 -4.40
N LEU A 274 1.71 -6.79 -3.78
CA LEU A 274 0.46 -7.38 -3.34
C LEU A 274 0.59 -7.70 -1.86
N GLU A 275 -0.32 -7.21 -1.03
CA GLU A 275 -0.34 -7.47 0.41
C GLU A 275 -1.72 -8.00 0.81
N ILE A 276 -1.76 -9.13 1.52
CA ILE A 276 -2.94 -9.72 2.14
C ILE A 276 -2.73 -9.68 3.65
N ASN A 277 -3.54 -8.86 4.34
CA ASN A 277 -3.40 -8.69 5.78
C ASN A 277 -4.76 -8.42 6.47
N PRO A 278 -5.47 -9.46 6.96
CA PRO A 278 -4.98 -10.83 7.13
C PRO A 278 -5.36 -11.81 6.00
N MET A 279 -4.49 -12.80 5.78
CA MET A 279 -4.86 -14.11 5.24
C MET A 279 -5.23 -14.99 6.42
N VAL A 280 -6.34 -15.73 6.39
CA VAL A 280 -6.87 -16.39 7.59
C VAL A 280 -7.14 -17.87 7.42
N GLU A 281 -7.02 -18.59 8.53
CA GLU A 281 -7.77 -19.83 8.75
C GLU A 281 -9.16 -19.45 9.25
N ASP A 282 -10.19 -19.60 8.41
CA ASP A 282 -11.57 -19.34 8.82
C ASP A 282 -12.09 -20.45 9.74
N SER A 283 -13.05 -20.10 10.60
CA SER A 283 -13.74 -21.06 11.48
C SER A 283 -14.38 -22.26 10.75
N SER A 284 -14.73 -22.10 9.47
CA SER A 284 -15.22 -23.19 8.60
C SER A 284 -14.14 -24.20 8.17
N GLY A 285 -12.86 -23.92 8.46
CA GLY A 285 -11.74 -24.79 8.10
C GLY A 285 -11.25 -24.60 6.66
N SER A 286 -11.31 -23.37 6.15
CA SER A 286 -10.77 -22.98 4.83
C SER A 286 -9.82 -21.79 4.96
N VAL A 287 -9.00 -21.56 3.94
CA VAL A 287 -8.10 -20.40 3.84
C VAL A 287 -8.78 -19.28 3.06
N MET A 288 -8.76 -18.06 3.61
CA MET A 288 -9.41 -16.89 2.99
C MET A 288 -8.55 -15.63 3.07
N CYS A 289 -8.61 -14.76 2.06
CA CYS A 289 -7.98 -13.45 2.06
C CYS A 289 -9.00 -12.40 2.52
N MET A 290 -8.81 -11.80 3.70
CA MET A 290 -9.81 -10.93 4.35
C MET A 290 -9.67 -9.45 4.02
N ASP A 291 -8.47 -9.02 3.62
CA ASP A 291 -8.13 -7.66 3.19
C ASP A 291 -7.02 -7.78 2.14
N ALA A 292 -6.97 -6.83 1.21
CA ALA A 292 -6.00 -6.81 0.13
C ALA A 292 -5.62 -5.37 -0.23
N LYS A 293 -4.32 -5.16 -0.39
CA LYS A 293 -3.73 -3.91 -0.86
C LYS A 293 -2.78 -4.21 -2.01
N LEU A 294 -3.11 -3.69 -3.19
CA LEU A 294 -2.31 -3.86 -4.40
C LEU A 294 -1.77 -2.50 -4.86
N ASN A 295 -0.48 -2.50 -5.18
CA ASN A 295 0.19 -1.42 -5.89
C ASN A 295 0.64 -1.93 -7.26
N PHE A 296 0.60 -1.07 -8.27
CA PHE A 296 0.90 -1.41 -9.66
C PHE A 296 2.09 -0.62 -10.19
N ASP A 297 2.84 -1.22 -11.12
CA ASP A 297 3.91 -0.52 -11.83
C ASP A 297 3.31 0.46 -12.85
N SER A 298 3.54 1.76 -12.62
CA SER A 298 3.05 2.82 -13.50
C SER A 298 3.64 2.77 -14.91
N ASN A 299 4.79 2.13 -15.09
CA ASN A 299 5.34 1.91 -16.43
C ASN A 299 4.52 0.88 -17.23
N ALA A 300 3.66 0.09 -16.58
CA ALA A 300 2.81 -0.90 -17.24
C ALA A 300 1.45 -0.34 -17.70
N GLU A 301 1.16 0.95 -17.48
CA GLU A 301 -0.13 1.58 -17.83
C GLU A 301 -0.57 1.30 -19.27
N TYR A 302 0.38 1.34 -20.22
CA TYR A 302 0.09 1.13 -21.65
C TYR A 302 -0.58 -0.22 -21.95
N ARG A 303 -0.31 -1.26 -21.13
CA ARG A 303 -0.88 -2.61 -21.26
C ARG A 303 -1.89 -2.96 -20.16
N GLN A 304 -2.00 -2.14 -19.10
CA GLN A 304 -2.92 -2.33 -17.97
C GLN A 304 -4.02 -1.25 -17.91
N LYS A 305 -4.47 -0.71 -19.05
CA LYS A 305 -5.43 0.41 -19.12
C LYS A 305 -6.64 0.29 -18.18
N LYS A 306 -7.28 -0.88 -18.13
CA LYS A 306 -8.45 -1.14 -17.27
C LYS A 306 -8.14 -0.96 -15.78
N ILE A 307 -6.93 -1.29 -15.34
CA ILE A 307 -6.49 -1.09 -13.95
C ILE A 307 -6.26 0.38 -13.68
N PHE A 308 -5.63 1.10 -14.61
CA PHE A 308 -5.34 2.52 -14.47
C PHE A 308 -6.58 3.42 -14.56
N GLU A 309 -7.64 2.97 -15.25
CA GLU A 309 -8.97 3.59 -15.23
C GLU A 309 -9.61 3.59 -13.82
N LEU A 310 -9.20 2.70 -12.91
CA LEU A 310 -9.71 2.62 -11.55
C LEU A 310 -9.05 3.63 -10.57
N ARG A 311 -8.10 4.44 -11.05
CA ARG A 311 -7.34 5.38 -10.22
C ARG A 311 -8.26 6.41 -9.54
N ASP A 312 -8.18 6.46 -8.22
CA ASP A 312 -8.91 7.46 -7.42
C ASP A 312 -8.02 8.68 -7.11
N TRP A 313 -8.16 9.72 -7.93
CA TRP A 313 -7.44 10.97 -7.75
C TRP A 313 -7.78 11.73 -6.46
N SER A 314 -8.91 11.44 -5.81
CA SER A 314 -9.27 12.07 -4.53
C SER A 314 -8.35 11.65 -3.37
N GLN A 315 -7.60 10.57 -3.57
CA GLN A 315 -6.69 9.97 -2.60
C GLN A 315 -5.25 10.45 -2.76
N GLU A 316 -4.97 11.30 -3.75
CA GLU A 316 -3.62 11.83 -4.03
C GLU A 316 -3.52 13.31 -3.61
N ASP A 317 -2.29 13.82 -3.48
CA ASP A 317 -2.10 15.26 -3.27
C ASP A 317 -2.46 16.00 -4.58
N GLU A 318 -3.19 17.12 -4.49
CA GLU A 318 -3.58 17.89 -5.66
C GLU A 318 -2.35 18.38 -6.46
N ARG A 319 -1.21 18.61 -5.79
CA ARG A 319 0.04 18.98 -6.44
C ARG A 319 0.60 17.83 -7.27
N ASP A 320 0.54 16.59 -6.76
CA ASP A 320 0.96 15.39 -7.49
C ASP A 320 0.08 15.17 -8.73
N ARG A 321 -1.23 15.42 -8.58
CA ARG A 321 -2.21 15.34 -9.66
C ARG A 321 -1.95 16.37 -10.76
N GLN A 322 -1.69 17.61 -10.38
CA GLN A 322 -1.37 18.67 -11.34
C GLN A 322 -0.07 18.38 -12.08
N ALA A 323 0.96 17.91 -11.37
CA ALA A 323 2.22 17.49 -11.97
C ALA A 323 2.02 16.33 -12.96
N ALA A 324 1.21 15.32 -12.60
CA ALA A 324 0.91 14.19 -13.48
C ALA A 324 0.24 14.63 -14.80
N LYS A 325 -0.67 15.62 -14.77
CA LYS A 325 -1.30 16.16 -16.00
C LYS A 325 -0.33 16.89 -16.92
N SER A 326 0.84 17.28 -16.42
CA SER A 326 1.89 17.97 -17.17
C SER A 326 3.10 17.08 -17.42
N ASP A 327 2.98 15.77 -17.22
CA ASP A 327 4.07 14.79 -17.34
C ASP A 327 5.31 15.14 -16.48
N LEU A 328 5.08 15.80 -15.34
CA LEU A 328 6.11 16.20 -14.39
C LEU A 328 6.18 15.23 -13.22
N ASN A 329 7.40 14.92 -12.78
CA ASN A 329 7.68 14.28 -11.50
C ASN A 329 7.79 15.32 -10.39
N TYR A 330 6.77 15.38 -9.53
CA TYR A 330 6.73 16.25 -8.37
C TYR A 330 6.86 15.41 -7.10
N ILE A 331 7.65 15.92 -6.15
CA ILE A 331 7.77 15.36 -4.80
C ILE A 331 7.58 16.54 -3.85
N GLY A 332 6.48 16.50 -3.08
CA GLY A 332 6.24 17.49 -2.05
C GLY A 332 7.14 17.26 -0.84
N LEU A 333 7.97 18.24 -0.49
CA LEU A 333 8.76 18.26 0.73
C LEU A 333 8.29 19.40 1.64
N ASP A 334 8.54 19.26 2.94
CA ASP A 334 8.32 20.34 3.91
C ASP A 334 9.55 21.25 3.92
N GLY A 335 9.43 22.43 3.31
CA GLY A 335 10.50 23.40 3.18
C GLY A 335 10.05 24.68 2.46
N ASP A 336 10.95 25.63 2.33
CA ASP A 336 10.72 26.96 1.76
C ASP A 336 11.50 27.22 0.44
N ILE A 337 12.38 26.29 0.05
CA ILE A 337 13.14 26.35 -1.20
C ILE A 337 12.62 25.28 -2.17
N GLY A 338 12.12 25.71 -3.34
CA GLY A 338 11.74 24.82 -4.43
C GLY A 338 12.91 24.50 -5.37
N CYS A 339 13.00 23.24 -5.80
CA CYS A 339 13.97 22.81 -6.80
C CYS A 339 13.24 22.31 -8.05
N LEU A 340 13.67 22.77 -9.23
CA LEU A 340 13.25 22.25 -10.52
C LEU A 340 14.50 21.81 -11.28
N GLY A 341 14.53 20.54 -11.68
CA GLY A 341 15.61 19.97 -12.49
C GLY A 341 15.02 19.23 -13.68
N ILE A 342 15.73 19.26 -14.80
CA ILE A 342 15.42 18.42 -15.97
C ILE A 342 16.30 17.19 -15.84
N ASN A 343 15.69 16.05 -15.49
CA ASN A 343 16.35 14.76 -15.61
C ASN A 343 16.04 14.20 -17.00
N SER A 344 16.99 14.35 -17.92
CA SER A 344 17.03 13.53 -19.13
C SER A 344 17.38 12.10 -18.72
N VAL A 345 16.39 11.21 -18.76
CA VAL A 345 16.60 9.75 -18.66
C VAL A 345 17.17 9.24 -19.98
#